data_AF-A0A4R0K832-F1
#
_entry.id   AF-A0A4R0K832-F1
#
_cell.length_a   1.000
_cell.length_b   1.000
_cell.length_c   1.000
_cell.angle_alpha   90.00
_cell.angle_beta   90.00
_cell.angle_gamma   90.00
#
_symmetry.space_group_name_H-M   'P 1'
#
loop_
_entity.id
_entity.type
_entity.pdbx_description
1 polymer ?
#
loop_
_entity_poly.entity_id
_entity_poly.type
_entity_poly.pdbx_seq_one_letter_code
_entity_poly.pdbx_strand_id
1 'polypeptide(L)'
;MQAERWPAVFGFLADDAISSGTRTPLEDVRATFPDDTLPLSDSQVRGYSWVTVTSAGVLQRLGGIEAVRRSGAFASAIELPSGGAVLQATPRLSEYEGGAIRKVFEALAPVLPAEAPWPDDFNRFKLIYEAPRR
;
A
#
# COMPACT_ATOMS: atom_id res chain seq x y z
N MET A 1 16.46 29.95 1.07
CA MET A 1 15.20 29.39 0.54
C MET A 1 15.06 28.00 1.13
N GLN A 2 14.21 27.82 2.14
CA GLN A 2 13.97 26.51 2.72
C GLN A 2 12.94 25.82 1.83
N ALA A 3 13.30 24.70 1.20
CA ALA A 3 12.35 23.92 0.42
C ALA A 3 11.20 23.52 1.36
N GLU A 4 9.98 23.85 0.95
CA GLU A 4 8.77 23.45 1.66
C GLU A 4 8.78 21.93 1.80
N ARG A 5 8.93 21.41 3.04
CA ARG A 5 8.93 19.97 3.30
C ARG A 5 7.49 19.50 3.39
N TRP A 6 6.92 19.16 2.24
CA TRP A 6 5.64 18.48 2.18
C TRP A 6 5.81 17.08 2.79
N PRO A 7 4.92 16.65 3.70
CA PRO A 7 4.98 15.31 4.25
C PRO A 7 4.77 14.29 3.13
N ALA A 8 5.51 13.18 3.17
CA ALA A 8 5.25 12.07 2.25
C ALA A 8 3.87 11.50 2.57
N VAL A 9 2.94 11.62 1.61
CA VAL A 9 1.57 11.11 1.74
C VAL A 9 1.37 9.78 1.04
N PHE A 10 2.23 9.46 0.06
CA PHE A 10 2.14 8.25 -0.76
C PHE A 10 3.44 7.98 -1.51
N GLY A 11 3.67 6.71 -1.83
CA GLY A 11 4.74 6.21 -2.69
C GLY A 11 4.70 4.69 -2.73
N PHE A 12 5.12 4.10 -3.85
CA PHE A 12 5.19 2.64 -3.96
C PHE A 12 6.31 2.21 -4.92
N LEU A 13 6.78 0.97 -4.76
CA LEU A 13 7.64 0.30 -5.74
C LEU A 13 6.99 -1.02 -6.12
N ALA A 14 6.81 -1.20 -7.43
CA ALA A 14 6.26 -2.40 -8.03
C ALA A 14 6.78 -2.59 -9.48
N ASP A 15 6.64 -3.78 -10.01
CA ASP A 15 6.96 -4.19 -11.40
C ASP A 15 5.70 -4.62 -12.18
N ASP A 16 4.53 -4.30 -11.64
CA ASP A 16 3.20 -4.51 -12.24
C ASP A 16 2.42 -3.24 -12.50
N ALA A 17 3.03 -2.07 -12.36
CA ALA A 17 2.34 -0.83 -12.68
C ALA A 17 1.96 -0.85 -14.18
N ILE A 18 0.67 -1.08 -14.45
CA ILE A 18 0.14 -1.28 -15.81
C ILE A 18 -0.06 0.07 -16.51
N SER A 19 -0.28 1.13 -15.73
CA SER A 19 -0.41 2.50 -16.22
C SER A 19 0.85 3.31 -15.92
N SER A 20 1.35 4.05 -16.91
CA SER A 20 2.39 5.08 -16.73
C SER A 20 1.86 6.35 -16.03
N GLY A 21 0.68 6.27 -15.42
CA GLY A 21 -0.03 7.37 -14.79
C GLY A 21 0.25 7.48 -13.29
N THR A 22 -0.45 8.41 -12.65
CA THR A 22 -0.41 8.65 -11.21
C THR A 22 -1.27 7.66 -10.41
N ARG A 23 -1.84 6.65 -11.08
CA ARG A 23 -2.73 5.65 -10.49
C ARG A 23 -1.95 4.50 -9.85
N THR A 24 -2.50 3.97 -8.77
CA THR A 24 -2.03 2.72 -8.16
C THR A 24 -2.71 1.52 -8.85
N PRO A 25 -2.15 0.30 -8.76
CA PRO A 25 -2.83 -0.90 -9.25
C PRO A 25 -4.23 -1.10 -8.63
N LEU A 26 -4.40 -0.74 -7.35
CA LEU A 26 -5.70 -0.80 -6.67
C LEU A 26 -6.70 0.20 -7.27
N GLU A 27 -6.24 1.41 -7.59
CA GLU A 27 -7.07 2.41 -8.26
C GLU A 27 -7.48 1.96 -9.66
N ASP A 28 -6.56 1.36 -10.42
CA ASP A 28 -6.82 0.81 -11.75
C ASP A 28 -7.98 -0.20 -11.71
N VAL A 29 -7.95 -1.17 -10.79
CA VAL A 29 -9.02 -2.17 -10.65
C VAL A 29 -10.32 -1.54 -10.18
N ARG A 30 -10.27 -0.61 -9.22
CA ARG A 30 -11.48 0.01 -8.68
C ARG A 30 -12.07 1.09 -9.60
N ALA A 31 -11.45 1.36 -10.75
CA ALA A 31 -11.81 2.45 -11.64
C ALA A 31 -11.85 3.83 -10.95
N THR A 32 -11.05 4.02 -9.88
CA THR A 32 -10.93 5.29 -9.14
C THR A 32 -9.71 6.09 -9.58
N PHE A 33 -9.73 7.41 -9.38
CA PHE A 33 -8.66 8.31 -9.80
C PHE A 33 -7.99 8.99 -8.59
N PRO A 34 -6.78 9.55 -8.76
CA PRO A 34 -6.06 10.25 -7.69
C PRO A 34 -6.88 11.38 -7.07
N ASP A 35 -7.71 12.07 -7.84
CA ASP A 35 -8.57 13.14 -7.33
C ASP A 35 -9.61 12.63 -6.31
N ASP A 36 -10.00 11.35 -6.41
CA ASP A 36 -10.92 10.70 -5.47
C ASP A 36 -10.20 10.18 -4.21
N THR A 37 -8.93 9.77 -4.34
CA THR A 37 -8.21 9.02 -3.31
C THR A 37 -7.18 9.85 -2.56
N LEU A 38 -6.55 10.85 -3.20
CA LEU A 38 -5.59 11.75 -2.57
C LEU A 38 -6.18 12.48 -1.35
N PRO A 39 -7.43 13.00 -1.40
CA PRO A 39 -8.06 13.60 -0.22
C PRO A 39 -8.18 12.66 0.98
N LEU A 40 -8.15 11.34 0.75
CA LEU A 40 -8.26 10.31 1.79
C LEU A 40 -6.91 9.81 2.29
N SER A 41 -5.78 10.28 1.75
CA SER A 41 -4.43 9.72 2.00
C SER A 41 -3.97 9.77 3.45
N ASP A 42 -4.57 10.63 4.29
CA ASP A 42 -4.29 10.64 5.72
C ASP A 42 -5.07 9.55 6.49
N SER A 43 -6.05 8.91 5.86
CA SER A 43 -6.92 7.90 6.46
C SER A 43 -6.89 6.53 5.81
N GLN A 44 -6.54 6.47 4.54
CA GLN A 44 -6.51 5.27 3.74
C GLN A 44 -5.22 5.21 2.91
N VAL A 45 -4.73 4.01 2.67
CA VAL A 45 -3.73 3.80 1.63
C VAL A 45 -4.41 3.86 0.26
N ARG A 46 -3.76 4.52 -0.71
CA ARG A 46 -4.23 4.54 -2.12
C ARG A 46 -4.03 3.20 -2.83
N GLY A 47 -3.22 2.33 -2.24
CA GLY A 47 -2.83 1.02 -2.75
C GLY A 47 -1.67 0.49 -1.93
N TYR A 48 -1.26 -0.74 -2.22
CA TYR A 48 -0.09 -1.35 -1.60
C TYR A 48 0.67 -2.18 -2.64
N SER A 49 1.98 -2.24 -2.45
CA SER A 49 2.92 -2.96 -3.31
C SER A 49 4.10 -3.46 -2.47
N TRP A 50 5.14 -4.01 -3.11
CA TRP A 50 6.32 -4.53 -2.40
C TRP A 50 6.92 -3.50 -1.43
N VAL A 51 7.03 -2.25 -1.86
CA VAL A 51 7.24 -1.11 -0.97
C VAL A 51 6.00 -0.22 -0.99
N THR A 52 5.53 0.18 0.19
CA THR A 52 4.40 1.09 0.39
C THR A 52 4.80 2.20 1.34
N VAL A 53 4.55 3.46 0.97
CA VAL A 53 4.74 4.62 1.85
C VAL A 53 3.39 5.08 2.37
N THR A 54 3.28 5.21 3.70
CA THR A 54 2.07 5.65 4.38
C THR A 54 2.24 7.05 4.97
N SER A 55 1.14 7.80 5.05
CA SER A 55 1.03 9.03 5.84
C SER A 55 1.04 8.74 7.35
N ALA A 56 1.12 9.80 8.15
CA ALA A 56 1.06 9.70 9.60
C ALA A 56 -0.31 9.22 10.11
N GLY A 57 -1.40 9.75 9.58
CA GLY A 57 -2.74 9.32 10.00
C GLY A 57 -3.06 7.87 9.61
N VAL A 58 -2.47 7.36 8.52
CA VAL A 58 -2.55 5.92 8.19
C VAL A 58 -1.76 5.09 9.19
N LEU A 59 -0.51 5.47 9.50
CA LEU A 59 0.31 4.74 10.45
C LEU A 59 -0.34 4.71 11.85
N GLN A 60 -0.96 5.81 12.26
CA GLN A 60 -1.71 5.88 13.52
C GLN A 60 -2.89 4.90 13.54
N ARG A 61 -3.66 4.81 12.45
CA ARG A 61 -4.78 3.86 12.32
C ARG A 61 -4.33 2.39 12.31
N LEU A 62 -3.11 2.13 11.84
CA LEU A 62 -2.46 0.82 11.95
C LEU A 62 -1.95 0.50 13.37
N GLY A 63 -2.10 1.43 14.33
CA GLY A 63 -1.63 1.26 15.70
C GLY A 63 -0.16 1.64 15.91
N GLY A 64 0.44 2.38 14.97
CA GLY A 64 1.82 2.84 15.03
C GLY A 64 2.84 1.83 14.50
N ILE A 65 4.11 2.27 14.41
CA ILE A 65 5.20 1.49 13.79
C ILE A 65 5.43 0.14 14.48
N GLU A 66 5.27 0.06 15.81
CA GLU A 66 5.46 -1.18 16.56
C GLU A 66 4.33 -2.19 16.34
N ALA A 67 3.10 -1.74 16.08
CA ALA A 67 2.03 -2.64 15.66
C ALA A 67 2.30 -3.20 14.25
N VAL A 68 2.75 -2.34 13.34
CA VAL A 68 3.15 -2.74 11.98
C VAL A 68 4.29 -3.75 12.01
N ARG A 69 5.33 -3.53 12.82
CA ARG A 69 6.44 -4.50 12.98
C ARG A 69 5.98 -5.83 13.54
N ARG A 70 5.13 -5.82 14.57
CA ARG A 70 4.59 -7.05 15.19
C ARG A 70 3.64 -7.84 14.29
N SER A 71 3.08 -7.23 13.25
CA SER A 71 2.24 -7.95 12.27
C SER A 71 2.98 -9.08 11.56
N GLY A 72 4.32 -8.97 11.43
CA GLY A 72 5.12 -9.92 10.67
C GLY A 72 4.87 -9.89 9.16
N ALA A 73 4.12 -8.89 8.66
CA ALA A 73 3.83 -8.72 7.24
C ALA A 73 4.95 -8.01 6.46
N PHE A 74 5.87 -7.35 7.16
CA PHE A 74 6.91 -6.52 6.56
C PHE A 74 8.30 -6.95 7.03
N ALA A 75 9.19 -7.18 6.07
CA ALA A 75 10.61 -7.43 6.33
C ALA A 75 11.33 -6.18 6.87
N SER A 76 10.87 -4.99 6.50
CA SER A 76 11.36 -3.73 7.06
C SER A 76 10.22 -2.72 7.17
N ALA A 77 10.20 -1.98 8.28
CA ALA A 77 9.29 -0.89 8.53
C ALA A 77 10.06 0.27 9.17
N ILE A 78 10.16 1.38 8.44
CA ILE A 78 10.93 2.56 8.81
C ILE A 78 9.97 3.72 9.00
N GLU A 79 9.94 4.28 10.20
CA GLU A 79 9.18 5.50 10.48
C GLU A 79 9.88 6.70 9.85
N LEU A 80 9.09 7.55 9.19
CA LEU A 80 9.56 8.77 8.54
C LEU A 80 9.50 9.95 9.51
N PRO A 81 10.34 10.98 9.35
CA PRO A 81 10.25 12.21 10.16
C PRO A 81 8.90 12.93 10.09
N SER A 82 8.10 12.65 9.06
CA SER A 82 6.73 13.17 8.92
C SER A 82 5.69 12.40 9.73
N GLY A 83 6.09 11.37 10.48
CA GLY A 83 5.19 10.48 11.24
C GLY A 83 4.58 9.35 10.42
N GLY A 84 4.83 9.32 9.10
CA GLY A 84 4.46 8.21 8.23
C GLY A 84 5.45 7.05 8.29
N ALA A 85 5.36 6.10 7.35
CA ALA A 85 6.31 4.99 7.29
C ALA A 85 6.61 4.54 5.85
N VAL A 86 7.79 3.95 5.67
CA VAL A 86 8.14 3.13 4.51
C VAL A 86 8.06 1.67 4.93
N LEU A 87 7.21 0.91 4.27
CA LEU A 87 6.90 -0.48 4.56
C LEU A 87 7.38 -1.35 3.40
N GLN A 88 8.32 -2.26 3.67
CA GLN A 88 8.83 -3.21 2.68
C GLN A 88 8.37 -4.62 3.05
N ALA A 89 7.58 -5.24 2.17
CA ALA A 89 6.93 -6.53 2.42
C ALA A 89 7.94 -7.67 2.62
N THR A 90 8.88 -7.83 1.69
CA THR A 90 9.89 -8.90 1.68
C THR A 90 11.28 -8.34 1.43
N PRO A 91 12.38 -9.02 1.81
CA PRO A 91 13.73 -8.53 1.52
C PRO A 91 14.00 -8.27 0.04
N ARG A 92 13.41 -9.07 -0.86
CA ARG A 92 13.52 -8.90 -2.32
C ARG A 92 12.16 -8.83 -3.00
N LEU A 93 12.05 -7.99 -4.03
CA LEU A 93 10.85 -7.86 -4.85
C LEU A 93 10.41 -9.19 -5.50
N SER A 94 11.35 -10.07 -5.83
CA SER A 94 11.07 -11.40 -6.37
C SER A 94 10.40 -12.35 -5.38
N GLU A 95 10.43 -12.04 -4.08
CA GLU A 95 9.82 -12.83 -3.02
C GLU A 95 8.41 -12.31 -2.65
N TYR A 96 8.01 -11.17 -3.21
CA TYR A 96 6.70 -10.57 -2.96
C TYR A 96 5.63 -11.20 -3.85
N GLU A 97 5.23 -12.42 -3.48
CA GLU A 97 4.23 -13.21 -4.17
C GLU A 97 3.39 -14.04 -3.18
N GLY A 98 2.23 -14.53 -3.63
CA GLY A 98 1.35 -15.43 -2.88
C GLY A 98 1.11 -15.01 -1.44
N GLY A 99 1.56 -15.83 -0.48
CA GLY A 99 1.36 -15.60 0.96
C GLY A 99 1.94 -14.28 1.49
N ALA A 100 2.97 -13.73 0.85
CA ALA A 100 3.51 -12.42 1.24
C ALA A 100 2.53 -11.28 0.92
N ILE A 101 1.89 -11.32 -0.26
CA ILE A 101 0.87 -10.35 -0.66
C ILE A 101 -0.33 -10.43 0.30
N ARG A 102 -0.77 -11.66 0.63
CA ARG A 102 -1.86 -11.89 1.58
C ARG A 102 -1.58 -11.29 2.96
N LYS A 103 -0.39 -11.51 3.51
CA LYS A 103 -0.01 -10.94 4.81
C LYS A 103 -0.02 -9.42 4.80
N VAL A 104 0.46 -8.79 3.72
CA VAL A 104 0.42 -7.33 3.58
C VAL A 104 -1.02 -6.83 3.48
N PHE A 105 -1.88 -7.48 2.69
CA PHE A 105 -3.30 -7.13 2.60
C PHE A 105 -3.98 -7.19 3.96
N GLU A 106 -3.80 -8.29 4.70
CA GLU A 106 -4.39 -8.47 6.03
C GLU A 106 -3.88 -7.43 7.04
N ALA A 107 -2.58 -7.11 7.01
CA ALA A 107 -2.00 -6.08 7.87
C ALA A 107 -2.50 -4.66 7.54
N LEU A 108 -2.78 -4.38 6.27
CA LEU A 108 -3.28 -3.08 5.81
C LEU A 108 -4.80 -2.98 5.77
N ALA A 109 -5.53 -4.07 6.02
CA ALA A 109 -7.00 -4.10 5.99
C ALA A 109 -7.70 -2.95 6.75
N PRO A 110 -7.23 -2.49 7.93
CA PRO A 110 -7.86 -1.37 8.64
C PRO A 110 -7.80 -0.02 7.92
N VAL A 111 -6.90 0.13 6.95
CA VAL A 111 -6.65 1.38 6.21
C VAL A 111 -6.82 1.20 4.70
N LEU A 112 -7.30 0.05 4.25
CA LEU A 112 -7.71 -0.13 2.87
C LEU A 112 -9.05 0.56 2.63
N PRO A 113 -9.30 1.05 1.40
CA PRO A 113 -10.63 1.48 1.01
C PRO A 113 -11.66 0.38 1.24
N ALA A 114 -12.89 0.76 1.58
CA ALA A 114 -13.99 -0.19 1.67
C ALA A 114 -14.13 -0.98 0.37
N GLU A 115 -14.40 -2.29 0.50
CA GLU A 115 -14.50 -3.22 -0.63
C GLU A 115 -13.21 -3.34 -1.45
N ALA A 116 -12.04 -3.13 -0.83
CA ALA A 116 -10.78 -3.48 -1.47
C ALA A 116 -10.80 -4.95 -1.90
N PRO A 117 -10.58 -5.25 -3.19
CA PRO A 117 -10.61 -6.61 -3.69
C PRO A 117 -9.52 -7.45 -3.01
N TRP A 118 -9.83 -8.72 -2.78
CA TRP A 118 -8.88 -9.67 -2.24
C TRP A 118 -7.75 -9.91 -3.25
N PRO A 119 -6.48 -9.99 -2.81
CA PRO A 119 -5.40 -10.42 -3.70
C PRO A 119 -5.66 -11.88 -4.11
N ASP A 120 -5.72 -12.13 -5.42
CA ASP A 120 -5.93 -13.49 -5.96
C ASP A 120 -4.66 -14.35 -5.77
N ASP A 121 -4.85 -15.67 -5.67
CA ASP A 121 -3.79 -16.67 -5.58
C ASP A 121 -3.08 -16.87 -6.95
N PHE A 122 -3.67 -16.42 -8.05
CA PHE A 122 -3.16 -16.65 -9.40
C PHE A 122 -2.06 -15.66 -9.82
N ASN A 123 -0.84 -16.19 -9.83
CA ASN A 123 0.41 -15.60 -10.31
C ASN A 123 0.41 -15.37 -11.84
N ARG A 124 -0.40 -14.43 -12.35
CA ARG A 124 -0.25 -13.93 -13.73
C ARG A 124 -0.25 -12.42 -13.72
N PHE A 125 0.97 -11.89 -13.69
CA PHE A 125 1.29 -10.48 -13.60
C PHE A 125 0.90 -9.95 -12.22
N LYS A 126 1.90 -9.45 -11.50
CA LYS A 126 1.74 -8.90 -10.16
C LYS A 126 0.53 -7.92 -10.16
N LEU A 127 -0.28 -8.00 -9.10
CA LEU A 127 -1.58 -7.34 -8.86
C LEU A 127 -2.47 -7.03 -10.09
N ILE A 128 -3.15 -8.06 -10.61
CA ILE A 128 -4.47 -7.89 -11.23
C ILE A 128 -5.52 -8.46 -10.26
N TYR A 129 -6.30 -7.59 -9.62
CA TYR A 129 -7.46 -8.02 -8.85
C TYR A 129 -8.63 -8.35 -9.80
N GLU A 130 -9.33 -9.48 -9.61
CA GLU A 130 -10.60 -9.77 -10.31
C GLU A 130 -11.83 -9.57 -9.41
N ALA A 131 -12.95 -9.19 -10.02
CA ALA A 131 -14.23 -8.91 -9.38
C ALA A 131 -14.84 -10.14 -8.66
N PRO A 132 -15.80 -9.94 -7.73
CA PRO A 132 -16.37 -11.05 -6.95
C PRO A 132 -17.07 -12.06 -7.87
N ARG A 133 -16.74 -13.34 -7.72
CA ARG A 133 -17.50 -14.42 -8.37
C ARG A 133 -18.87 -14.54 -7.70
N ARG A 134 -19.92 -14.52 -8.54
CA ARG A 134 -21.31 -14.82 -8.17
C ARG A 134 -21.47 -16.26 -7.70
#